data_AF-A0A2V2DPB1-F1
#
_entry.id   AF-A0A2V2DPB1-F1
#
_cell.length_a   1.000
_cell.length_b   1.000
_cell.length_c   1.000
_cell.angle_alpha   90.00
_cell.angle_beta   90.00
_cell.angle_gamma   90.00
#
_symmetry.space_group_name_H-M   'P 1'
#
loop_
_entity.id
_entity.type
_entity.pdbx_description
1 polymer ?
#
loop_
_entity_poly.entity_id
_entity_poly.type
_entity_poly.pdbx_seq_one_letter_code
_entity_poly.pdbx_strand_id
1 'polypeptide(L)'
;MKKRVLAILLATAMCFCAMPAARAAKSGPKKIQVYTPVMTDNKMAVLKANISFYKGERIKNVYFYYKKANAKKYTKVKSNPKSLGRYMKQVTGLSYNTEYVYYVKVTTNKKTYKSKKLKFTTPKRRVWSATDPIFDTVEEKYAYLFGGTTTPKTYKLGNPPPGYYLDKEARKHVISVTVPVWRIKNKKYISDTWTFKINRKLANNVKAIFSEIYDLRFPIADITTYKFRAIGGPGLAGSRSISKHSFGCAIDINRRVNGYYIGYDGRDKTSPYCLTDEVVDVFKKYGWVWDGDAPKYVDTMHFQYLNDITVTP
;
A
#
# COMPACT_ATOMS: atom_id res chain seq x y z
N MET A 1 32.86 -17.04 -81.85
CA MET A 1 31.40 -17.06 -82.10
C MET A 1 30.70 -17.91 -81.05
N LYS A 2 29.95 -17.28 -80.14
CA LYS A 2 28.67 -17.76 -79.58
C LYS A 2 28.17 -16.72 -78.58
N LYS A 3 27.09 -16.04 -78.96
CA LYS A 3 26.31 -15.07 -78.16
C LYS A 3 25.71 -15.76 -76.94
N ARG A 4 25.67 -15.09 -75.79
CA ARG A 4 24.48 -15.07 -74.92
C ARG A 4 24.35 -13.69 -74.28
N VAL A 5 23.12 -13.20 -74.35
CA VAL A 5 22.64 -11.88 -73.93
C VAL A 5 21.81 -12.07 -72.66
N LEU A 6 21.77 -11.00 -71.87
CA LEU A 6 20.79 -10.62 -70.84
C LEU A 6 20.94 -11.18 -69.42
N ALA A 7 21.22 -10.26 -68.49
CA ALA A 7 20.21 -9.84 -67.51
C ALA A 7 20.64 -8.52 -66.85
N ILE A 8 19.81 -7.50 -67.03
CA ILE A 8 19.85 -6.20 -66.37
C ILE A 8 19.44 -6.40 -64.91
N LEU A 9 20.27 -5.98 -63.96
CA LEU A 9 19.79 -5.64 -62.62
C LEU A 9 20.22 -4.23 -62.25
N LEU A 10 19.20 -3.44 -61.91
CA LEU A 10 19.22 -2.02 -61.56
C LEU A 10 20.27 -1.67 -60.51
N ALA A 11 21.07 -0.66 -60.83
CA ALA A 11 21.73 0.17 -59.85
C ALA A 11 20.70 1.11 -59.20
N THR A 12 20.61 1.10 -57.87
CA THR A 12 20.08 2.24 -57.11
C THR A 12 20.93 2.40 -55.87
N ALA A 13 22.06 3.08 -56.04
CA ALA A 13 22.85 3.58 -54.92
C ALA A 13 22.03 4.66 -54.22
N MET A 14 21.42 4.34 -53.08
CA MET A 14 20.82 5.34 -52.21
C MET A 14 21.93 6.24 -51.67
N CYS A 15 21.92 7.47 -52.17
CA CYS A 15 22.67 8.60 -51.64
C CYS A 15 22.32 8.77 -50.15
N PHE A 16 23.28 8.51 -49.27
CA PHE A 16 23.19 8.90 -47.86
C PHE A 16 23.23 10.42 -47.79
N CYS A 17 22.07 11.07 -47.89
CA CYS A 17 21.90 12.44 -47.43
C CYS A 17 22.17 12.45 -45.92
N ALA A 18 23.34 12.98 -45.55
CA ALA A 18 23.66 13.34 -44.18
C ALA A 18 22.56 14.26 -43.64
N MET A 19 21.73 13.74 -42.73
CA MET A 19 20.78 14.55 -42.00
C MET A 19 21.55 15.65 -41.25
N PRO A 20 21.11 16.91 -41.30
CA PRO A 20 21.75 17.97 -40.55
C PRO A 20 21.69 17.62 -39.06
N ALA A 21 22.86 17.66 -38.42
CA ALA A 21 23.03 17.46 -36.99
C ALA A 21 21.95 18.25 -36.24
N ALA A 22 21.05 17.52 -35.57
CA ALA A 22 19.98 18.10 -34.78
C ALA A 22 20.59 19.12 -33.82
N ARG A 23 20.32 20.40 -34.09
CA ARG A 23 20.71 21.55 -33.28
C ARG A 23 20.30 21.23 -31.84
N ALA A 24 21.29 21.07 -30.97
CA ALA A 24 21.06 20.78 -29.56
C ALA A 24 20.09 21.81 -28.99
N ALA A 25 18.87 21.36 -28.66
CA ALA A 25 17.84 22.21 -28.08
C ALA A 25 18.38 22.85 -26.79
N LYS A 26 18.64 24.17 -26.84
CA LYS A 26 18.83 24.96 -25.63
C LYS A 26 17.49 25.10 -24.90
N SER A 27 17.51 24.68 -23.63
CA SER A 27 16.69 25.12 -22.48
C SER A 27 15.16 24.83 -22.44
N GLY A 28 14.79 23.86 -21.58
CA GLY A 28 13.50 23.73 -20.87
C GLY A 28 13.70 23.02 -19.51
N PRO A 29 12.86 23.21 -18.47
CA PRO A 29 13.22 24.00 -17.29
C PRO A 29 13.72 23.24 -16.04
N LYS A 30 14.47 23.96 -15.18
CA LYS A 30 14.56 23.74 -13.72
C LYS A 30 13.14 23.64 -13.13
N LYS A 31 12.68 22.46 -12.73
CA LYS A 31 11.35 22.35 -12.10
C LYS A 31 11.43 21.52 -10.82
N ILE A 32 11.16 22.20 -9.71
CA ILE A 32 10.74 21.55 -8.46
C ILE A 32 9.23 21.72 -8.39
N GLN A 33 8.51 20.68 -8.77
CA GLN A 33 7.06 20.64 -8.70
C GLN A 33 6.64 19.97 -7.39
N VAL A 34 5.86 20.69 -6.59
CA VAL A 34 5.20 20.17 -5.38
C VAL A 34 3.76 19.80 -5.71
N TYR A 35 3.19 18.86 -4.97
CA TYR A 35 1.85 18.31 -5.18
C TYR A 35 1.06 18.36 -3.90
N THR A 36 -0.27 18.43 -3.98
CA THR A 36 -1.12 18.24 -2.80
C THR A 36 -0.71 16.95 -2.07
N PRO A 37 -0.37 17.01 -0.78
CA PRO A 37 0.04 15.83 -0.03
C PRO A 37 -1.05 14.77 -0.02
N VAL A 38 -0.63 13.50 -0.02
CA VAL A 38 -1.57 12.39 0.14
C VAL A 38 -1.74 12.11 1.62
N MET A 39 -2.98 12.20 2.10
CA MET A 39 -3.32 12.01 3.51
C MET A 39 -3.38 10.54 3.88
N THR A 40 -2.26 9.94 4.29
CA THR A 40 -2.24 8.52 4.65
C THR A 40 -2.95 8.20 5.96
N ASP A 41 -3.22 9.21 6.80
CA ASP A 41 -4.08 9.16 7.98
C ASP A 41 -4.53 10.59 8.34
N ASN A 42 -5.50 10.75 9.23
CA ASN A 42 -5.97 12.04 9.73
C ASN A 42 -4.85 12.86 10.42
N LYS A 43 -3.78 12.19 10.87
CA LYS A 43 -2.56 12.80 11.43
C LYS A 43 -1.30 12.55 10.61
N MET A 44 -1.40 11.98 9.41
CA MET A 44 -0.25 11.63 8.59
C MET A 44 -0.44 12.05 7.13
N ALA A 45 0.60 12.63 6.56
CA ALA A 45 0.59 13.04 5.16
C ALA A 45 1.89 12.62 4.49
N VAL A 46 1.82 12.30 3.21
CA VAL A 46 2.96 12.08 2.35
C VAL A 46 3.18 13.32 1.51
N LEU A 47 4.22 14.07 1.86
CA LEU A 47 4.69 15.22 1.08
C LEU A 47 5.40 14.69 -0.16
N LYS A 48 5.13 15.29 -1.32
CA LYS A 48 5.67 14.85 -2.61
C LYS A 48 6.28 15.99 -3.40
N ALA A 49 7.30 15.68 -4.18
CA ALA A 49 7.83 16.56 -5.20
C ALA A 49 8.46 15.78 -6.36
N ASN A 50 8.31 16.30 -7.56
CA ASN A 50 9.06 15.88 -8.73
C ASN A 50 10.13 16.92 -9.02
N ILE A 51 11.36 16.44 -9.21
CA ILE A 51 12.53 17.31 -9.33
C ILE A 51 13.32 16.91 -10.57
N SER A 52 13.44 17.85 -11.50
CA SER A 52 14.30 17.76 -12.69
C SER A 52 15.34 18.90 -12.69
N PHE A 53 16.59 18.54 -12.98
CA PHE A 53 17.70 19.50 -13.15
C PHE A 53 18.44 19.24 -14.46
N TYR A 54 19.16 20.27 -14.94
CA TYR A 54 19.98 20.20 -16.14
C TYR A 54 21.17 19.23 -16.00
N LYS A 55 21.70 18.79 -17.15
CA LYS A 55 22.92 17.98 -17.27
C LYS A 55 24.09 18.69 -16.53
N GLY A 56 24.71 17.99 -15.57
CA GLY A 56 25.85 18.49 -14.78
C GLY A 56 25.51 19.04 -13.38
N GLU A 57 24.22 19.18 -13.01
CA GLU A 57 23.83 19.45 -11.62
C GLU A 57 23.40 18.16 -10.90
N ARG A 58 24.19 17.78 -9.88
CA ARG A 58 23.93 16.59 -9.07
C ARG A 58 23.24 16.98 -7.78
N ILE A 59 22.09 16.36 -7.52
CA ILE A 59 21.35 16.53 -6.26
C ILE A 59 22.18 15.93 -5.11
N LYS A 60 22.47 16.74 -4.10
CA LYS A 60 23.09 16.29 -2.84
C LYS A 60 22.03 15.98 -1.78
N ASN A 61 21.05 16.87 -1.62
CA ASN A 61 20.01 16.70 -0.60
C ASN A 61 18.66 17.25 -1.05
N VAL A 62 17.59 16.59 -0.59
CA VAL A 62 16.20 17.06 -0.73
C VAL A 62 15.54 17.06 0.65
N TYR A 63 15.06 18.23 1.07
CA TYR A 63 14.36 18.42 2.34
C TYR A 63 12.98 19.02 2.10
N PHE A 64 11.97 18.46 2.76
CA PHE A 64 10.66 19.08 2.88
C PHE A 64 10.61 19.94 4.14
N TYR A 65 9.99 21.11 4.02
CA TYR A 65 9.73 22.03 5.13
C TYR A 65 8.23 22.21 5.21
N TYR A 66 7.63 21.94 6.37
CA TYR A 66 6.19 22.13 6.59
C TYR A 66 5.92 22.78 7.94
N LYS A 67 4.80 23.51 8.05
CA LYS A 67 4.30 24.10 9.29
C LYS A 67 2.79 24.25 9.26
N LYS A 68 2.15 24.37 10.41
CA LYS A 68 0.77 24.88 10.47
C LYS A 68 0.73 26.27 9.83
N ALA A 69 -0.34 26.60 9.12
CA ALA A 69 -0.44 27.87 8.39
C ALA A 69 -0.11 29.09 9.29
N ASN A 70 -0.64 29.07 10.52
CA ASN A 70 -0.45 30.08 11.57
C ASN A 70 0.86 29.98 12.38
N ALA A 71 1.65 28.91 12.23
CA ALA A 71 2.90 28.75 12.99
C ALA A 71 4.04 29.61 12.43
N LYS A 72 5.01 30.02 13.26
CA LYS A 72 6.19 30.78 12.82
C LYS A 72 7.30 29.87 12.25
N LYS A 73 7.56 28.72 12.90
CA LYS A 73 8.69 27.83 12.58
C LYS A 73 8.29 26.69 11.65
N TYR A 74 9.19 26.31 10.75
CA TYR A 74 9.06 25.13 9.89
C TYR A 74 9.73 23.91 10.51
N THR A 75 9.06 22.76 10.43
CA THR A 75 9.65 21.45 10.64
C THR A 75 10.36 21.01 9.36
N LYS A 76 11.62 20.60 9.47
CA LYS A 76 12.47 20.12 8.37
C LYS A 76 12.56 18.59 8.39
N VAL A 77 12.26 17.94 7.28
CA VAL A 77 12.38 16.47 7.14
C VAL A 77 13.10 16.11 5.84
N LYS A 78 14.05 15.16 5.92
CA LYS A 78 14.79 14.66 4.75
C LYS A 78 13.91 13.72 3.94
N SER A 79 13.91 13.86 2.61
CA SER A 79 13.24 12.93 1.70
C SER A 79 13.83 11.52 1.79
N ASN A 80 13.03 10.52 1.45
CA ASN A 80 13.52 9.16 1.25
C ASN A 80 14.36 9.05 -0.05
N PRO A 81 15.20 8.00 -0.19
CA PRO A 81 16.00 7.77 -1.40
C PRO A 81 15.15 7.64 -2.67
N LYS A 82 15.76 8.00 -3.80
CA LYS A 82 15.17 8.33 -5.10
C LYS A 82 14.53 7.13 -5.82
N SER A 83 13.40 7.37 -6.50
CA SER A 83 13.06 6.68 -7.75
C SER A 83 12.77 7.72 -8.84
N LEU A 84 13.53 7.70 -9.95
CA LEU A 84 13.26 8.51 -11.17
C LEU A 84 12.93 10.01 -10.96
N GLY A 85 13.57 10.68 -10.00
CA GLY A 85 13.34 12.12 -9.75
C GLY A 85 12.07 12.44 -8.94
N ARG A 86 11.38 11.41 -8.46
CA ARG A 86 10.25 11.51 -7.52
C ARG A 86 10.78 11.43 -6.10
N TYR A 87 10.41 12.41 -5.30
CA TYR A 87 10.83 12.56 -3.91
C TYR A 87 9.62 12.64 -3.02
N MET A 88 9.71 11.98 -1.88
CA MET A 88 8.63 11.99 -0.91
C MET A 88 9.10 11.80 0.51
N LYS A 89 8.19 12.16 1.43
CA LYS A 89 8.37 11.96 2.85
C LYS A 89 7.02 11.84 3.55
N GLN A 90 6.80 10.75 4.27
CA GLN A 90 5.72 10.67 5.24
C GLN A 90 6.06 11.49 6.49
N VAL A 91 5.16 12.41 6.85
CA VAL A 91 5.16 13.15 8.10
C VAL A 91 4.01 12.66 8.97
N THR A 92 4.21 12.70 10.30
CA THR A 92 3.28 12.16 11.30
C THR A 92 3.05 13.20 12.39
N GLY A 93 2.03 12.99 13.22
CA GLY A 93 1.74 13.89 14.35
C GLY A 93 1.09 15.21 13.93
N LEU A 94 0.45 15.25 12.76
CA LEU A 94 -0.31 16.41 12.33
C LEU A 94 -1.56 16.60 13.22
N SER A 95 -2.02 17.84 13.36
CA SER A 95 -3.28 18.19 14.02
C SER A 95 -4.44 18.00 13.05
N TYR A 96 -5.60 17.61 13.56
CA TYR A 96 -6.82 17.43 12.76
C TYR A 96 -7.38 18.76 12.26
N ASN A 97 -8.12 18.74 11.15
CA ASN A 97 -8.81 19.91 10.57
C ASN A 97 -7.93 21.18 10.52
N THR A 98 -6.65 21.00 10.23
CA THR A 98 -5.64 22.05 10.33
C THR A 98 -5.02 22.27 8.96
N GLU A 99 -4.97 23.53 8.53
CA GLU A 99 -4.24 23.96 7.34
C GLU A 99 -2.72 23.96 7.61
N TYR A 100 -1.97 23.38 6.70
CA TYR A 100 -0.53 23.35 6.67
C TYR A 100 -0.01 24.00 5.38
N VAL A 101 1.17 24.60 5.48
CA VAL A 101 1.94 25.11 4.35
C VAL A 101 3.22 24.32 4.25
N TYR A 102 3.57 23.84 3.06
CA TYR A 102 4.85 23.18 2.83
C TYR A 102 5.55 23.63 1.55
N TYR A 103 6.87 23.47 1.53
CA TYR A 103 7.71 23.64 0.34
C TYR A 103 8.91 22.67 0.40
N VAL A 104 9.65 22.58 -0.71
CA VAL A 104 10.84 21.72 -0.83
C VAL A 104 12.08 22.58 -1.05
N LYS A 105 13.17 22.24 -0.35
CA LYS A 105 14.51 22.80 -0.56
C LYS A 105 15.41 21.71 -1.13
N VAL A 106 16.05 22.00 -2.26
CA VAL A 106 16.95 21.07 -2.94
C VAL A 106 18.33 21.68 -3.02
N THR A 107 19.33 20.97 -2.48
CA THR A 107 20.73 21.38 -2.57
C THR A 107 21.43 20.50 -3.58
N THR A 108 22.06 21.12 -4.58
CA THR A 108 22.91 20.46 -5.58
C THR A 108 24.38 20.69 -5.26
N ASN A 109 25.27 20.17 -6.10
CA ASN A 109 26.69 20.50 -6.09
C ASN A 109 26.99 21.97 -6.41
N LYS A 110 26.07 22.68 -7.09
CA LYS A 110 26.29 24.08 -7.49
C LYS A 110 25.56 25.07 -6.60
N LYS A 111 24.27 24.81 -6.31
CA LYS A 111 23.44 25.76 -5.56
C LYS A 111 22.26 25.11 -4.86
N THR A 112 21.52 25.95 -4.14
CA THR A 112 20.27 25.55 -3.47
C THR A 112 19.07 26.22 -4.12
N TYR A 113 17.99 25.45 -4.25
CA TYR A 113 16.72 25.85 -4.84
C TYR A 113 15.57 25.65 -3.86
N LYS A 114 14.49 26.42 -4.02
CA LYS A 114 13.24 26.26 -3.28
C LYS A 114 12.06 26.13 -4.26
N SER A 115 11.09 25.29 -3.93
CA SER A 115 9.81 25.25 -4.65
C SER A 115 8.89 26.41 -4.29
N LYS A 116 7.78 26.54 -5.02
CA LYS A 116 6.61 27.27 -4.52
C LYS A 116 6.10 26.62 -3.23
N LYS A 117 5.45 27.41 -2.38
CA LYS A 117 4.71 26.92 -1.21
C LYS A 117 3.37 26.35 -1.66
N LEU A 118 2.95 25.25 -1.07
CA LEU A 118 1.64 24.65 -1.30
C LEU A 118 0.92 24.49 0.04
N LYS A 119 -0.38 24.77 0.04
CA LYS A 119 -1.27 24.60 1.18
C LYS A 119 -1.99 23.27 1.10
N PHE A 120 -2.24 22.65 2.25
CA PHE A 120 -3.10 21.48 2.35
C PHE A 120 -3.77 21.45 3.72
N THR A 121 -4.97 20.90 3.77
CA THR A 121 -5.74 20.79 5.01
C THR A 121 -5.86 19.33 5.39
N THR A 122 -5.49 19.03 6.63
CA THR A 122 -5.72 17.71 7.22
C THR A 122 -7.22 17.51 7.45
N PRO A 123 -7.75 16.29 7.29
CA PRO A 123 -9.18 16.04 7.45
C PRO A 123 -9.61 16.22 8.91
N LYS A 124 -10.92 16.39 9.13
CA LYS A 124 -11.51 16.38 10.47
C LYS A 124 -11.19 15.08 11.21
N ARG A 125 -11.16 15.13 12.54
CA ARG A 125 -11.03 13.92 13.36
C ARG A 125 -12.25 13.05 13.12
N ARG A 126 -12.04 11.88 12.52
CA ARG A 126 -13.05 10.82 12.51
C ARG A 126 -13.01 10.13 13.88
N VAL A 127 -14.11 10.23 14.63
CA VAL A 127 -14.32 9.45 15.87
C VAL A 127 -14.82 8.09 15.41
N TRP A 128 -14.11 7.03 15.79
CA TRP A 128 -14.41 5.67 15.36
C TRP A 128 -15.15 4.96 16.47
N SER A 129 -16.43 4.64 16.27
CA SER A 129 -17.12 3.63 17.07
C SER A 129 -16.79 2.23 16.54
N ALA A 130 -17.03 1.19 17.34
CA ALA A 130 -16.87 -0.20 16.91
C ALA A 130 -17.74 -0.55 15.68
N THR A 131 -18.74 0.28 15.38
CA THR A 131 -19.74 0.11 14.31
C THR A 131 -19.47 0.97 13.06
N ASP A 132 -18.46 1.84 13.05
CA ASP A 132 -18.13 2.67 11.87
C ASP A 132 -16.98 2.04 11.05
N PRO A 133 -17.05 1.90 9.71
CA PRO A 133 -18.18 1.50 8.87
C PRO A 133 -17.87 0.18 8.12
N ILE A 134 -18.92 -0.58 7.83
CA ILE A 134 -19.00 -1.30 6.56
C ILE A 134 -19.01 -0.21 5.50
N PHE A 135 -17.92 -0.02 4.76
CA PHE A 135 -17.95 0.87 3.61
C PHE A 135 -18.74 0.17 2.50
N ASP A 136 -19.68 0.89 1.90
CA ASP A 136 -20.56 0.37 0.85
C ASP A 136 -19.78 0.02 -0.42
N THR A 137 -18.61 0.66 -0.62
CA THR A 137 -17.77 0.44 -1.81
C THR A 137 -16.33 0.06 -1.49
N VAL A 138 -15.69 -0.66 -2.41
CA VAL A 138 -14.26 -1.03 -2.29
C VAL A 138 -13.40 0.23 -2.34
N GLU A 139 -13.76 1.21 -3.18
CA GLU A 139 -13.11 2.51 -3.33
C GLU A 139 -12.98 3.23 -1.99
N GLU A 140 -14.04 3.26 -1.21
CA GLU A 140 -14.05 3.88 0.12
C GLU A 140 -13.14 3.14 1.10
N LYS A 141 -13.06 1.81 1.06
CA LYS A 141 -12.10 1.04 1.89
C LYS A 141 -10.66 1.41 1.56
N TYR A 142 -10.32 1.54 0.28
CA TYR A 142 -8.98 1.96 -0.17
C TYR A 142 -8.69 3.41 0.20
N ALA A 143 -9.62 4.32 -0.08
CA ALA A 143 -9.53 5.73 0.28
C ALA A 143 -9.36 5.90 1.80
N TYR A 144 -10.08 5.08 2.57
CA TYR A 144 -9.97 5.06 4.01
C TYR A 144 -8.57 4.64 4.47
N LEU A 145 -8.06 3.50 4.01
CA LEU A 145 -6.77 2.99 4.50
C LEU A 145 -5.57 3.80 4.00
N PHE A 146 -5.58 4.23 2.73
CA PHE A 146 -4.43 4.84 2.08
C PHE A 146 -4.52 6.36 1.89
N GLY A 147 -5.71 6.94 1.93
CA GLY A 147 -5.94 8.36 1.73
C GLY A 147 -6.16 8.79 0.28
N GLY A 148 -7.19 9.63 0.08
CA GLY A 148 -7.50 10.25 -1.21
C GLY A 148 -8.25 9.33 -2.17
N THR A 149 -8.31 9.70 -3.46
CA THR A 149 -8.95 8.92 -4.53
C THR A 149 -8.03 7.79 -5.00
N THR A 150 -7.73 6.83 -4.14
CA THR A 150 -7.02 5.62 -4.56
C THR A 150 -8.00 4.67 -5.21
N THR A 151 -7.89 4.48 -6.52
CA THR A 151 -8.59 3.40 -7.22
C THR A 151 -8.14 2.06 -6.64
N PRO A 152 -9.07 1.16 -6.29
CA PRO A 152 -8.74 -0.19 -5.89
C PRO A 152 -7.87 -0.88 -6.95
N LYS A 153 -6.85 -1.62 -6.52
CA LYS A 153 -5.96 -2.37 -7.42
C LYS A 153 -4.99 -3.23 -6.64
N THR A 154 -4.42 -4.21 -7.33
CA THR A 154 -3.22 -4.92 -6.88
C THR A 154 -2.00 -4.00 -6.93
N TYR A 155 -1.40 -3.72 -5.78
CA TYR A 155 -0.16 -2.95 -5.69
C TYR A 155 1.08 -3.84 -5.89
N LYS A 156 2.18 -3.24 -6.34
CA LYS A 156 3.48 -3.92 -6.51
C LYS A 156 4.50 -3.37 -5.51
N LEU A 157 5.49 -4.16 -5.08
CA LEU A 157 6.57 -3.70 -4.19
C LEU A 157 7.33 -2.48 -4.75
N GLY A 158 7.48 -2.39 -6.08
CA GLY A 158 8.10 -1.23 -6.74
C GLY A 158 7.18 -0.01 -6.90
N ASN A 159 5.87 -0.17 -6.65
CA ASN A 159 4.88 0.91 -6.74
C ASN A 159 3.74 0.72 -5.72
N PRO A 160 4.05 0.77 -4.41
CA PRO A 160 3.07 0.61 -3.35
C PRO A 160 2.27 1.91 -3.13
N PRO A 161 1.17 1.88 -2.36
CA PRO A 161 0.46 3.10 -2.00
C PRO A 161 1.36 4.05 -1.20
N PRO A 162 1.08 5.36 -1.24
CA PRO A 162 1.84 6.34 -0.48
C PRO A 162 1.97 5.94 1.00
N GLY A 163 3.19 5.96 1.54
CA GLY A 163 3.46 5.59 2.93
C GLY A 163 3.80 4.12 3.17
N TYR A 164 3.84 3.29 2.12
CA TYR A 164 4.16 1.86 2.19
C TYR A 164 5.34 1.47 1.29
N TYR A 165 6.27 2.41 1.00
CA TYR A 165 7.43 2.16 0.12
C TYR A 165 8.43 1.17 0.69
N LEU A 166 8.50 1.07 2.02
CA LEU A 166 9.41 0.20 2.75
C LEU A 166 8.71 -0.28 4.02
N ASP A 167 9.15 -1.42 4.56
CA ASP A 167 8.67 -1.95 5.85
C ASP A 167 8.74 -0.89 6.97
N LYS A 168 9.82 -0.09 7.02
CA LYS A 168 9.96 1.01 7.98
C LYS A 168 8.84 2.07 7.89
N GLU A 169 8.27 2.29 6.71
CA GLU A 169 7.16 3.22 6.54
C GLU A 169 5.82 2.55 6.86
N ALA A 170 5.62 1.33 6.35
CA ALA A 170 4.43 0.53 6.61
C ALA A 170 4.21 0.30 8.13
N ARG A 171 5.27 0.06 8.91
CA ARG A 171 5.23 -0.08 10.37
C ARG A 171 4.66 1.12 11.13
N LYS A 172 4.63 2.31 10.52
CA LYS A 172 4.03 3.51 11.15
C LYS A 172 2.51 3.47 11.14
N HIS A 173 1.92 2.67 10.26
CA HIS A 173 0.48 2.54 10.08
C HIS A 173 -0.12 1.41 10.90
N VAL A 174 0.70 0.53 11.48
CA VAL A 174 0.24 -0.55 12.34
C VAL A 174 0.49 -0.26 13.81
N ILE A 175 -0.37 -0.80 14.67
CA ILE A 175 -0.22 -0.78 16.12
C ILE A 175 -0.45 -2.18 16.67
N SER A 176 0.06 -2.44 17.88
CA SER A 176 -0.30 -3.65 18.62
C SER A 176 -1.73 -3.53 19.15
N VAL A 177 -2.52 -4.57 18.94
CA VAL A 177 -3.83 -4.76 19.58
C VAL A 177 -3.78 -6.05 20.38
N THR A 178 -4.43 -6.05 21.53
CA THR A 178 -4.65 -7.23 22.36
C THR A 178 -6.13 -7.54 22.34
N VAL A 179 -6.47 -8.80 22.09
CA VAL A 179 -7.85 -9.28 21.92
C VAL A 179 -8.09 -10.55 22.75
N PRO A 180 -9.32 -10.80 23.22
CA PRO A 180 -9.65 -12.05 23.90
C PRO A 180 -9.70 -13.22 22.90
N VAL A 181 -9.27 -14.41 23.32
CA VAL A 181 -9.31 -15.64 22.52
C VAL A 181 -9.57 -16.86 23.40
N TRP A 182 -10.10 -17.93 22.81
CA TRP A 182 -10.08 -19.25 23.45
C TRP A 182 -8.89 -20.06 22.96
N ARG A 183 -8.28 -20.84 23.86
CA ARG A 183 -7.28 -21.86 23.54
C ARG A 183 -7.74 -23.21 24.03
N ILE A 184 -7.29 -24.28 23.38
CA ILE A 184 -7.46 -25.64 23.91
C ILE A 184 -6.15 -26.07 24.56
N LYS A 185 -6.17 -26.39 25.86
CA LYS A 185 -5.08 -27.09 26.56
C LYS A 185 -5.67 -28.28 27.30
N ASN A 186 -5.05 -29.44 27.21
CA ASN A 186 -5.51 -30.68 27.85
C ASN A 186 -7.02 -30.95 27.60
N LYS A 187 -7.47 -30.78 26.34
CA LYS A 187 -8.87 -30.94 25.91
C LYS A 187 -9.88 -29.98 26.57
N LYS A 188 -9.42 -28.93 27.27
CA LYS A 188 -10.26 -27.90 27.88
C LYS A 188 -10.08 -26.56 27.18
N TYR A 189 -11.18 -25.84 27.04
CA TYR A 189 -11.19 -24.46 26.56
C TYR A 189 -10.76 -23.54 27.70
N ILE A 190 -9.76 -22.71 27.44
CA ILE A 190 -9.18 -21.78 28.40
C ILE A 190 -9.20 -20.39 27.78
N SER A 191 -9.73 -19.44 28.54
CA SER A 191 -9.70 -18.02 28.19
C SER A 191 -8.26 -17.53 28.21
N ASP A 192 -7.87 -16.79 27.17
CA ASP A 192 -6.56 -16.18 27.04
C ASP A 192 -6.68 -14.89 26.23
N THR A 193 -5.55 -14.23 25.98
CA THR A 193 -5.46 -13.10 25.07
C THR A 193 -4.41 -13.35 23.99
N TRP A 194 -4.56 -12.66 22.86
CA TRP A 194 -3.55 -12.62 21.81
C TRP A 194 -3.19 -11.17 21.49
N THR A 195 -1.89 -10.88 21.37
CA THR A 195 -1.39 -9.57 20.93
C THR A 195 -0.75 -9.67 19.56
N PHE A 196 -1.18 -8.83 18.61
CA PHE A 196 -0.63 -8.81 17.25
C PHE A 196 -0.72 -7.41 16.62
N LYS A 197 -0.12 -7.22 15.44
CA LYS A 197 -0.05 -5.92 14.76
C LYS A 197 -1.06 -5.81 13.63
N ILE A 198 -1.91 -4.80 13.70
CA ILE A 198 -2.92 -4.48 12.68
C ILE A 198 -2.84 -3.00 12.31
N ASN A 199 -3.39 -2.61 11.15
CA ASN A 199 -3.52 -1.22 10.79
C ASN A 199 -4.28 -0.46 11.88
N ARG A 200 -3.74 0.67 12.34
CA ARG A 200 -4.32 1.50 13.41
C ARG A 200 -5.76 1.90 13.15
N LYS A 201 -6.11 2.05 11.87
CA LYS A 201 -7.45 2.39 11.39
C LYS A 201 -8.46 1.25 11.58
N LEU A 202 -7.99 0.02 11.69
CA LEU A 202 -8.82 -1.17 11.89
C LEU A 202 -8.78 -1.68 13.34
N ALA A 203 -8.08 -0.98 14.26
CA ALA A 203 -7.83 -1.51 15.59
C ALA A 203 -9.11 -1.74 16.42
N ASN A 204 -10.06 -0.80 16.39
CA ASN A 204 -11.33 -0.96 17.11
C ASN A 204 -12.23 -2.01 16.43
N ASN A 205 -12.27 -2.01 15.10
CA ASN A 205 -12.99 -2.99 14.29
C ASN A 205 -12.52 -4.43 14.58
N VAL A 206 -11.20 -4.66 14.60
CA VAL A 206 -10.62 -5.97 14.94
C VAL A 206 -10.87 -6.36 16.40
N LYS A 207 -10.80 -5.42 17.34
CA LYS A 207 -11.17 -5.73 18.73
C LYS A 207 -12.62 -6.19 18.86
N ALA A 208 -13.54 -5.58 18.11
CA ALA A 208 -14.95 -5.97 18.10
C ALA A 208 -15.16 -7.36 17.48
N ILE A 209 -14.54 -7.63 16.32
CA ILE A 209 -14.55 -8.96 15.68
C ILE A 209 -14.11 -10.04 16.67
N PHE A 210 -12.95 -9.87 17.31
CA PHE A 210 -12.44 -10.88 18.23
C PHE A 210 -13.23 -10.99 19.53
N SER A 211 -13.95 -9.94 19.94
CA SER A 211 -14.90 -10.03 21.04
C SER A 211 -16.05 -10.98 20.69
N GLU A 212 -16.66 -10.84 19.51
CA GLU A 212 -17.75 -11.72 19.09
C GLU A 212 -17.27 -13.15 18.84
N ILE A 213 -16.10 -13.34 18.23
CA ILE A 213 -15.49 -14.69 18.08
C ILE A 213 -15.22 -15.34 19.45
N TYR A 214 -14.84 -14.53 20.45
CA TYR A 214 -14.67 -15.02 21.80
C TYR A 214 -15.99 -15.48 22.43
N ASP A 215 -17.09 -14.78 22.18
CA ASP A 215 -18.43 -15.17 22.65
C ASP A 215 -18.90 -16.48 21.98
N LEU A 216 -18.52 -16.73 20.72
CA LEU A 216 -18.72 -18.01 20.02
C LEU A 216 -17.89 -19.18 20.58
N ARG A 217 -16.99 -18.93 21.52
CA ARG A 217 -16.03 -19.93 22.06
C ARG A 217 -15.13 -20.59 21.02
N PHE A 218 -14.90 -19.94 19.87
CA PHE A 218 -14.04 -20.49 18.83
C PHE A 218 -12.56 -20.49 19.26
N PRO A 219 -11.86 -21.65 19.20
CA PRO A 219 -10.49 -21.75 19.67
C PRO A 219 -9.48 -21.30 18.59
N ILE A 220 -8.45 -20.58 19.03
CA ILE A 220 -7.41 -20.04 18.16
C ILE A 220 -6.04 -20.60 18.57
N ALA A 221 -5.48 -21.42 17.69
CA ALA A 221 -4.14 -22.00 17.79
C ALA A 221 -3.06 -21.07 17.23
N ASP A 222 -3.33 -20.35 16.15
CA ASP A 222 -2.39 -19.42 15.53
C ASP A 222 -3.08 -18.24 14.83
N ILE A 223 -2.40 -17.09 14.81
CA ILE A 223 -2.82 -15.88 14.10
C ILE A 223 -1.62 -15.31 13.35
N THR A 224 -1.77 -15.06 12.04
CA THR A 224 -0.80 -14.30 11.24
C THR A 224 -1.39 -12.97 10.79
N THR A 225 -0.72 -11.86 11.08
CA THR A 225 -1.20 -10.50 10.75
C THR A 225 -0.14 -9.71 9.98
N TYR A 226 0.26 -8.51 10.44
CA TYR A 226 1.17 -7.64 9.70
C TYR A 226 2.51 -8.33 9.36
N LYS A 227 2.80 -8.41 8.07
CA LYS A 227 4.09 -8.85 7.53
C LYS A 227 4.32 -8.14 6.21
N PHE A 228 5.31 -7.26 6.16
CA PHE A 228 5.66 -6.55 4.92
C PHE A 228 6.39 -7.49 3.96
N ARG A 229 5.70 -7.93 2.89
CA ARG A 229 6.20 -8.92 1.93
C ARG A 229 5.51 -8.83 0.57
N ALA A 230 6.13 -9.43 -0.43
CA ALA A 230 5.40 -9.84 -1.62
C ALA A 230 4.36 -10.93 -1.28
N ILE A 231 3.34 -11.04 -2.13
CA ILE A 231 2.48 -12.24 -2.18
C ILE A 231 3.38 -13.43 -2.51
N GLY A 232 3.11 -14.56 -1.86
CA GLY A 232 3.80 -15.83 -2.09
C GLY A 232 2.82 -16.97 -1.86
N GLY A 233 3.20 -18.17 -2.30
CA GLY A 233 2.35 -19.35 -2.30
C GLY A 233 2.64 -20.22 -3.53
N PRO A 234 1.99 -21.39 -3.66
CA PRO A 234 2.09 -22.22 -4.86
C PRO A 234 1.81 -21.39 -6.13
N GLY A 235 2.68 -21.48 -7.13
CA GLY A 235 2.54 -20.75 -8.40
C GLY A 235 2.85 -19.24 -8.34
N LEU A 236 3.25 -18.69 -7.19
CA LEU A 236 3.51 -17.25 -7.00
C LEU A 236 4.97 -16.92 -6.65
N ALA A 237 5.89 -17.87 -6.88
CA ALA A 237 7.32 -17.65 -6.72
C ALA A 237 7.78 -16.45 -7.57
N GLY A 238 8.52 -15.52 -6.96
CA GLY A 238 9.01 -14.30 -7.64
C GLY A 238 7.94 -13.22 -7.87
N SER A 239 6.72 -13.38 -7.35
CA SER A 239 5.69 -12.34 -7.45
C SER A 239 6.20 -11.01 -6.88
N ARG A 240 5.91 -9.92 -7.60
CA ARG A 240 6.17 -8.55 -7.14
C ARG A 240 4.93 -7.86 -6.60
N SER A 241 3.78 -8.54 -6.57
CA SER A 241 2.57 -8.01 -5.93
C SER A 241 2.78 -7.94 -4.43
N ILE A 242 2.39 -6.84 -3.80
CA ILE A 242 2.51 -6.68 -2.34
C ILE A 242 1.32 -7.38 -1.66
N SER A 243 1.61 -8.15 -0.61
CA SER A 243 0.56 -8.83 0.16
C SER A 243 -0.24 -7.84 0.98
N LYS A 244 -1.55 -8.07 1.16
CA LYS A 244 -2.41 -7.27 2.05
C LYS A 244 -1.96 -7.29 3.51
N HIS A 245 -1.27 -8.34 3.95
CA HIS A 245 -0.59 -8.35 5.26
C HIS A 245 0.42 -7.20 5.43
N SER A 246 1.00 -6.71 4.33
CA SER A 246 1.93 -5.57 4.35
C SER A 246 1.25 -4.24 4.73
N PHE A 247 -0.07 -4.18 4.64
CA PHE A 247 -0.88 -3.02 5.01
C PHE A 247 -1.50 -3.15 6.40
N GLY A 248 -1.32 -4.30 7.06
CA GLY A 248 -1.99 -4.61 8.33
C GLY A 248 -3.51 -4.71 8.19
N CYS A 249 -4.00 -5.13 7.03
CA CYS A 249 -5.43 -5.26 6.74
C CYS A 249 -5.81 -6.68 6.32
N ALA A 250 -5.01 -7.67 6.74
CA ALA A 250 -5.24 -9.08 6.53
C ALA A 250 -4.90 -9.87 7.81
N ILE A 251 -5.67 -10.92 8.07
CA ILE A 251 -5.54 -11.80 9.23
C ILE A 251 -5.71 -13.24 8.72
N ASP A 252 -4.74 -14.10 8.99
CA ASP A 252 -4.88 -15.55 8.83
C ASP A 252 -5.15 -16.18 10.20
N ILE A 253 -6.12 -17.10 10.28
CA ILE A 253 -6.48 -17.81 11.52
C ILE A 253 -6.28 -19.32 11.36
N ASN A 254 -5.60 -19.94 12.34
CA ASN A 254 -5.42 -21.39 12.44
C ASN A 254 -4.90 -22.01 11.14
N ARG A 255 -3.84 -21.42 10.54
CA ARG A 255 -3.34 -21.75 9.20
C ARG A 255 -2.94 -23.23 9.04
N ARG A 256 -2.63 -23.93 10.13
CA ARG A 256 -2.32 -25.36 10.07
C ARG A 256 -3.53 -26.23 9.70
N VAL A 257 -4.74 -25.76 10.02
CA VAL A 257 -6.00 -26.46 9.81
C VAL A 257 -6.77 -25.86 8.63
N ASN A 258 -6.75 -24.53 8.51
CA ASN A 258 -7.36 -23.82 7.39
C ASN A 258 -6.30 -23.63 6.29
N GLY A 259 -6.45 -24.34 5.19
CA GLY A 259 -5.47 -24.39 4.11
C GLY A 259 -5.79 -23.49 2.91
N TYR A 260 -4.87 -23.55 1.94
CA TYR A 260 -5.06 -23.05 0.59
C TYR A 260 -5.36 -24.24 -0.34
N TYR A 261 -6.40 -24.11 -1.15
CA TYR A 261 -6.89 -25.15 -2.04
C TYR A 261 -7.16 -24.60 -3.44
N ILE A 262 -7.17 -25.50 -4.43
CA ILE A 262 -7.43 -25.15 -5.83
C ILE A 262 -8.75 -25.80 -6.24
N GLY A 263 -9.79 -24.98 -6.43
CA GLY A 263 -11.10 -25.39 -6.95
C GLY A 263 -12.03 -26.14 -5.98
N TYR A 264 -11.68 -26.27 -4.70
CA TYR A 264 -12.55 -26.86 -3.68
C TYR A 264 -12.13 -26.41 -2.27
N ASP A 265 -13.00 -26.59 -1.27
CA ASP A 265 -12.66 -26.43 0.16
C ASP A 265 -12.31 -27.79 0.77
N GLY A 266 -11.04 -28.00 1.11
CA GLY A 266 -10.53 -29.25 1.67
C GLY A 266 -10.28 -29.22 3.18
N ARG A 267 -10.93 -28.32 3.91
CA ARG A 267 -10.76 -28.23 5.37
C ARG A 267 -11.29 -29.47 6.07
N ASP A 268 -10.54 -29.95 7.06
CA ASP A 268 -11.04 -30.93 8.01
C ASP A 268 -12.02 -30.26 8.98
N LYS A 269 -13.32 -30.36 8.64
CA LYS A 269 -14.42 -29.79 9.43
C LYS A 269 -14.61 -30.43 10.80
N THR A 270 -13.94 -31.57 11.08
CA THR A 270 -13.98 -32.20 12.41
C THR A 270 -13.01 -31.55 13.40
N SER A 271 -12.02 -30.82 12.90
CA SER A 271 -11.07 -30.10 13.74
C SER A 271 -11.74 -28.92 14.45
N PRO A 272 -11.57 -28.76 15.78
CA PRO A 272 -12.13 -27.62 16.50
C PRO A 272 -11.52 -26.27 16.06
N TYR A 273 -10.39 -26.30 15.33
CA TYR A 273 -9.72 -25.10 14.81
C TYR A 273 -10.12 -24.76 13.37
N CYS A 274 -10.96 -25.59 12.73
CA CYS A 274 -11.52 -25.30 11.41
C CYS A 274 -12.44 -24.09 11.50
N LEU A 275 -12.20 -23.06 10.67
CA LEU A 275 -13.06 -21.87 10.65
C LEU A 275 -14.51 -22.27 10.35
N THR A 276 -15.43 -21.78 11.18
CA THR A 276 -16.87 -22.00 11.03
C THR A 276 -17.51 -20.87 10.24
N ASP A 277 -18.70 -21.11 9.69
CA ASP A 277 -19.48 -20.08 9.00
C ASP A 277 -19.81 -18.91 9.94
N GLU A 278 -20.09 -19.18 11.23
CA GLU A 278 -20.33 -18.14 12.23
C GLU A 278 -19.12 -17.20 12.41
N VAL A 279 -17.90 -17.74 12.43
CA VAL A 279 -16.68 -16.92 12.51
C VAL A 279 -16.51 -16.10 11.22
N VAL A 280 -16.77 -16.71 10.07
CA VAL A 280 -16.71 -16.02 8.77
C VAL A 280 -17.73 -14.88 8.71
N ASP A 281 -18.95 -15.10 9.20
CA ASP A 281 -20.03 -14.13 9.23
C ASP A 281 -19.73 -12.95 10.17
N VAL A 282 -19.07 -13.20 11.31
CA VAL A 282 -18.56 -12.11 12.16
C VAL A 282 -17.59 -11.23 11.35
N PHE A 283 -16.61 -11.80 10.64
CA PHE A 283 -15.72 -10.98 9.81
C PHE A 283 -16.47 -10.19 8.72
N LYS A 284 -17.41 -10.83 8.01
CA LYS A 284 -18.25 -10.22 6.97
C LYS A 284 -19.10 -9.07 7.51
N LYS A 285 -19.71 -9.24 8.69
CA LYS A 285 -20.45 -8.19 9.43
C LYS A 285 -19.60 -6.93 9.66
N TYR A 286 -18.29 -7.07 9.80
CA TYR A 286 -17.37 -5.95 10.00
C TYR A 286 -16.68 -5.47 8.71
N GLY A 287 -17.18 -5.89 7.55
CA GLY A 287 -16.73 -5.46 6.23
C GLY A 287 -15.46 -6.14 5.72
N TRP A 288 -15.04 -7.25 6.33
CA TRP A 288 -13.96 -8.09 5.81
C TRP A 288 -14.50 -9.09 4.80
N VAL A 289 -13.65 -9.51 3.88
CA VAL A 289 -13.91 -10.65 2.99
C VAL A 289 -13.07 -11.83 3.42
N TRP A 290 -13.63 -13.01 3.20
CA TRP A 290 -12.98 -14.29 3.42
C TRP A 290 -12.59 -14.87 2.07
N ASP A 291 -11.30 -15.13 1.86
CA ASP A 291 -10.81 -15.64 0.57
C ASP A 291 -11.10 -17.15 0.38
N GLY A 292 -11.75 -17.80 1.36
CA GLY A 292 -12.40 -19.10 1.19
C GLY A 292 -13.63 -19.07 0.28
N ASP A 293 -14.22 -17.89 0.02
CA ASP A 293 -15.30 -17.75 -0.95
C ASP A 293 -14.78 -17.71 -2.42
N ALA A 294 -13.46 -17.68 -2.64
CA ALA A 294 -12.90 -17.56 -3.98
C ALA A 294 -13.10 -18.85 -4.80
N PRO A 295 -13.60 -18.79 -6.05
CA PRO A 295 -14.01 -19.98 -6.80
C PRO A 295 -12.85 -20.89 -7.22
N LYS A 296 -11.65 -20.32 -7.44
CA LYS A 296 -10.50 -21.06 -7.98
C LYS A 296 -9.36 -21.22 -6.98
N TYR A 297 -9.08 -20.18 -6.20
CA TYR A 297 -7.93 -20.11 -5.30
C TYR A 297 -8.45 -19.90 -3.89
N VAL A 298 -8.96 -20.98 -3.30
CA VAL A 298 -9.69 -20.99 -2.03
C VAL A 298 -8.67 -20.86 -0.90
N ASP A 299 -8.54 -19.67 -0.31
CA ASP A 299 -7.63 -19.41 0.81
C ASP A 299 -8.43 -19.32 2.12
N THR A 300 -8.73 -20.49 2.70
CA THR A 300 -9.68 -20.59 3.80
C THR A 300 -9.18 -20.01 5.11
N MET A 301 -7.86 -19.81 5.30
CA MET A 301 -7.37 -19.14 6.51
C MET A 301 -7.51 -17.63 6.45
N HIS A 302 -7.64 -17.06 5.26
CA HIS A 302 -7.34 -15.65 4.99
C HIS A 302 -8.59 -14.77 5.03
N PHE A 303 -8.54 -13.75 5.89
CA PHE A 303 -9.47 -12.63 5.89
C PHE A 303 -8.74 -11.36 5.48
N GLN A 304 -9.37 -10.55 4.63
CA GLN A 304 -8.84 -9.26 4.22
C GLN A 304 -9.91 -8.16 4.22
N TYR A 305 -9.52 -6.97 4.64
CA TYR A 305 -10.40 -5.80 4.60
C TYR A 305 -10.42 -5.13 3.21
N LEU A 306 -9.32 -5.26 2.45
CA LEU A 306 -9.17 -4.67 1.12
C LEU A 306 -9.37 -5.73 0.05
N ASN A 307 -10.53 -5.69 -0.60
CA ASN A 307 -10.84 -6.59 -1.71
C ASN A 307 -10.10 -6.13 -2.98
N ASP A 308 -9.79 -7.06 -3.87
CA ASP A 308 -9.41 -6.69 -5.25
C ASP A 308 -10.70 -6.47 -6.07
N ILE A 309 -10.66 -5.65 -7.13
CA ILE A 309 -11.84 -5.29 -7.97
C ILE A 309 -12.51 -6.54 -8.57
N THR A 310 -11.82 -7.66 -8.62
CA THR A 310 -12.27 -8.89 -9.28
C THR A 310 -12.99 -9.85 -8.34
N VAL A 311 -13.85 -9.38 -7.44
CA VAL A 311 -14.89 -10.24 -6.85
C VAL A 311 -16.07 -9.36 -6.42
N THR A 312 -16.88 -8.99 -7.40
CA THR A 312 -18.32 -8.85 -7.16
C THR A 312 -18.94 -10.15 -7.69
N PRO A 313 -19.87 -10.80 -6.97
CA PRO A 313 -20.58 -11.97 -7.48
C PRO A 313 -21.23 -11.72 -8.84
#